data_AF-A0A2W4X3J2-F1
#
_entry.id   AF-A0A2W4X3J2-F1
#
_cell.length_a   1.000
_cell.length_b   1.000
_cell.length_c   1.000
_cell.angle_alpha   90.00
_cell.angle_beta   90.00
_cell.angle_gamma   90.00
#
_symmetry.space_group_name_H-M   'P 1'
#
loop_
_entity.id
_entity.type
_entity.pdbx_description
1 polymer ?
#
loop_
_entity_poly.entity_id
_entity_poly.type
_entity_poly.pdbx_seq_one_letter_code
_entity_poly.pdbx_strand_id
1 'polypeptide(L)' 'VESGATALAKLRAGASAVQLYSALVYQGPGLVARMLDELDGLLAAEGVDSVSEIVGREAR' A
#
# COMPACT_ATOMS: atom_id res chain seq x y z
N VAL A 1 1.84 -7.61 -5.44
CA VAL A 1 1.97 -6.56 -4.42
C VAL A 1 3.38 -6.65 -3.91
N GLU A 2 4.21 -5.72 -4.34
CA GLU A 2 5.67 -5.79 -4.24
C GLU A 2 6.30 -4.45 -3.86
N SER A 3 5.48 -3.42 -3.68
CA SER A 3 5.84 -2.07 -3.27
C SER A 3 4.65 -1.39 -2.58
N GLY A 4 4.92 -0.33 -1.82
CA GLY A 4 3.92 0.53 -1.22
C GLY A 4 3.06 1.22 -2.26
N ALA A 5 3.63 1.61 -3.41
CA ALA A 5 2.88 2.20 -4.53
C ALA A 5 1.83 1.24 -5.10
N THR A 6 2.20 -0.04 -5.32
CA THR A 6 1.24 -1.06 -5.78
C THR A 6 0.16 -1.34 -4.72
N ALA A 7 0.51 -1.28 -3.44
CA ALA A 7 -0.47 -1.40 -2.35
C ALA A 7 -1.44 -0.21 -2.32
N LEU A 8 -0.93 1.02 -2.40
CA LEU A 8 -1.71 2.25 -2.43
C LEU A 8 -2.74 2.24 -3.58
N ALA A 9 -2.32 1.84 -4.78
CA ALA A 9 -3.21 1.74 -5.93
C ALA A 9 -4.35 0.74 -5.68
N LYS A 10 -4.07 -0.41 -5.06
CA LYS A 10 -5.12 -1.39 -4.70
C LYS A 10 -6.09 -0.85 -3.66
N LEU A 11 -5.58 -0.10 -2.67
CA LEU A 11 -6.42 0.54 -1.65
C LEU A 11 -7.36 1.56 -2.31
N ARG A 12 -6.83 2.45 -3.16
CA ARG A 12 -7.62 3.43 -3.91
C ARG A 12 -8.66 2.80 -4.82
N ALA A 13 -8.35 1.67 -5.43
CA ALA A 13 -9.30 0.89 -6.23
C ALA A 13 -10.41 0.22 -5.40
N GLY A 14 -10.33 0.26 -4.06
CA GLY A 14 -11.39 -0.20 -3.16
C GLY A 14 -11.02 -1.37 -2.26
N ALA A 15 -9.79 -1.90 -2.33
CA ALA A 15 -9.35 -2.91 -1.38
C ALA A 15 -9.20 -2.29 0.03
N SER A 16 -9.66 -3.00 1.06
CA SER A 16 -9.43 -2.57 2.46
C SER A 16 -8.11 -3.10 3.04
N ALA A 17 -7.47 -4.06 2.37
CA ALA A 17 -6.19 -4.64 2.73
C ALA A 17 -5.52 -5.26 1.50
N VAL A 18 -4.22 -5.52 1.60
CA VAL A 18 -3.44 -6.26 0.59
C VAL A 18 -2.71 -7.42 1.23
N GLN A 19 -2.51 -8.48 0.46
CA GLN A 19 -1.79 -9.68 0.91
C GLN A 19 -0.51 -9.88 0.10
N LEU A 20 0.49 -10.43 0.76
CA LEU A 20 1.82 -10.67 0.24
C LEU A 20 2.10 -12.17 0.30
N TYR A 21 2.45 -12.78 -0.84
CA TYR A 21 2.84 -14.19 -0.89
C TYR A 21 4.08 -14.38 -1.76
N SER A 22 3.93 -14.37 -3.09
CA SER A 22 5.06 -14.54 -4.01
C SER A 22 6.12 -13.46 -3.85
N ALA A 23 5.73 -12.22 -3.57
CA ALA A 23 6.67 -11.12 -3.36
C ALA A 23 7.57 -11.34 -2.14
N LEU A 24 7.10 -11.98 -1.07
CA LEU A 24 7.92 -12.31 0.10
C LEU A 24 9.00 -13.34 -0.23
N VAL A 25 8.71 -14.27 -1.14
CA VAL A 25 9.69 -15.28 -1.59
C VAL A 25 10.85 -14.61 -2.34
N TYR A 26 10.55 -13.63 -3.20
CA TYR A 26 11.56 -12.98 -4.04
C TYR A 26 12.28 -11.80 -3.37
N GLN A 27 11.58 -11.03 -2.53
CA GLN A 27 12.10 -9.80 -1.91
C GLN A 27 12.51 -9.99 -0.45
N GLY A 28 12.20 -11.15 0.14
CA GLY A 28 12.47 -11.45 1.54
C GLY A 28 11.53 -10.74 2.53
N PRO A 29 11.68 -11.05 3.83
CA PRO A 29 10.80 -10.54 4.88
C PRO A 29 10.89 -9.02 5.07
N GLY A 30 12.02 -8.40 4.70
CA GLY A 30 12.22 -6.95 4.78
C GLY A 30 11.30 -6.13 3.86
N LEU A 31 10.63 -6.78 2.89
CA LEU A 31 9.65 -6.16 2.02
C LEU A 31 8.54 -5.45 2.82
N VAL A 32 8.08 -6.05 3.91
CA VAL A 32 6.95 -5.49 4.69
C VAL A 32 7.32 -4.12 5.26
N ALA A 33 8.47 -4.00 5.91
CA ALA A 33 8.93 -2.75 6.50
C ALA A 33 9.11 -1.66 5.41
N ARG A 34 9.79 -2.01 4.30
CA ARG A 34 9.96 -1.08 3.17
C ARG A 34 8.62 -0.59 2.63
N MET A 35 7.64 -1.49 2.49
CA MET A 35 6.32 -1.12 1.98
C MET A 35 5.56 -0.20 2.93
N LEU A 36 5.69 -0.38 4.24
CA LEU A 36 5.09 0.51 5.23
C LEU A 36 5.72 1.90 5.16
N ASP A 37 7.06 2.00 5.11
CA ASP A 37 7.76 3.28 4.96
C ASP A 37 7.37 4.00 3.65
N GLU A 38 7.28 3.26 2.55
CA GLU A 38 6.81 3.80 1.25
C GLU A 38 5.37 4.31 1.35
N LEU A 39 4.47 3.55 2.01
CA LEU A 39 3.07 3.95 2.19
C LEU A 39 2.95 5.20 3.05
N ASP A 40 3.69 5.30 4.16
CA ASP A 40 3.69 6.48 5.02
C ASP A 40 4.12 7.73 4.25
N GLY A 41 5.18 7.61 3.44
CA GLY A 41 5.64 8.71 2.58
C GLY A 41 4.61 9.12 1.51
N LEU A 42 3.92 8.15 0.91
CA LEU A 42 2.89 8.41 -0.09
C LEU A 42 1.65 9.08 0.52
N LEU A 43 1.19 8.60 1.68
CA LEU A 43 0.06 9.18 2.40
C LEU A 43 0.38 10.60 2.86
N ALA A 44 1.57 10.83 3.40
CA ALA A 44 2.03 12.16 3.80
C ALA A 44 2.09 13.13 2.60
N ALA A 45 2.52 12.68 1.43
CA ALA A 45 2.53 13.50 0.21
C ALA A 45 1.12 13.91 -0.26
N GLU A 46 0.08 13.15 0.14
CA GLU A 46 -1.32 13.44 -0.15
C GLU A 46 -2.01 14.20 0.99
N GLY A 47 -1.32 14.46 2.11
CA GLY A 47 -1.91 15.07 3.30
C GLY A 47 -2.98 14.18 3.95
N VAL A 48 -2.79 12.86 3.90
CA VAL A 48 -3.69 11.86 4.47
C VAL A 48 -3.01 11.18 5.66
N ASP A 49 -3.73 11.03 6.77
CA ASP A 49 -3.18 10.44 8.00
C ASP A 49 -3.43 8.93 8.10
N SER A 50 -4.41 8.39 7.37
CA SER A 50 -4.76 6.96 7.41
C SER A 50 -5.10 6.36 6.04
N VAL A 51 -4.68 5.11 5.84
CA VAL A 51 -5.08 4.30 4.67
C VAL A 51 -6.59 4.19 4.50
N SER A 52 -7.38 4.24 5.57
CA SER A 52 -8.84 4.16 5.50
C SER A 52 -9.46 5.31 4.70
N GLU A 53 -8.80 6.46 4.66
CA GLU A 53 -9.29 7.65 3.97
C GLU A 53 -9.14 7.57 2.47
N ILE A 54 -8.22 6.72 1.96
CA ILE A 54 -7.99 6.56 0.52
C ILE A 54 -8.75 5.37 -0.09
N VAL A 55 -9.31 4.48 0.72
CA VAL A 55 -9.99 3.27 0.22
C VAL A 55 -11.14 3.67 -0.69
N GLY A 56 -11.12 3.17 -1.94
CA GLY A 56 -12.20 3.36 -2.90
C GLY A 56 -12.29 4.76 -3.55
N ARG A 57 -11.28 5.62 -3.38
CA ARG A 57 -11.25 6.96 -4.02
C ARG A 57 -11.32 6.91 -5.55
N GLU A 58 -10.83 5.84 -6.17
CA GLU A 58 -10.82 5.65 -7.62
C GLU A 58 -11.98 4.81 -8.15
N ALA A 59 -12.85 4.29 -7.27
CA ALA A 59 -13.97 3.41 -7.63
C ALA A 59 -15.27 4.18 -8.01
N ARG A 60 -15.15 5.44 -8.44
CA ARG A 60 -16.29 6.29 -8.86
C ARG A 60 -16.68 6.07 -10.31
#